data_AF-A1DGA3-F1
#
_entry.id   AF-A1DGA3-F1
#
_cell.length_a   1.000
_cell.length_b   1.000
_cell.length_c   1.000
_cell.angle_alpha   90.00
_cell.angle_beta   90.00
_cell.angle_gamma   90.00
#
_symmetry.space_group_name_H-M   'P 1'
#
loop_
_entity.id
_entity.type
_entity.pdbx_description
1 polymer ?
#
loop_
_entity_poly.entity_id
_entity_poly.type
_entity_poly.pdbx_seq_one_letter_code
_entity_poly.pdbx_strand_id
1 'polypeptide(L)'
;MGYHPIELRIQVLGLSAFGVDSKAIAAGLDIPVRSVQRIIHRAKERGFDPATNPRVKMEYVADAERSGRPKKGSKVMAAESQAGSTSGSGSAVEAESEAGDGKSMPEAQA
;
A
#
# COMPACT_ATOMS: atom_id res chain seq x y z
N MET A 1 -8.81 2.69 11.36
CA MET A 1 -8.11 1.39 11.33
C MET A 1 -7.74 1.02 12.75
N GLY A 2 -8.29 -0.08 13.27
CA GLY A 2 -7.86 -0.63 14.55
C GLY A 2 -6.39 -1.07 14.46
N TYR A 3 -5.65 -0.84 15.52
CA TYR A 3 -4.29 -1.35 15.66
C TYR A 3 -4.37 -2.87 15.81
N HIS A 4 -3.80 -3.62 14.87
CA HIS A 4 -3.58 -5.06 15.07
C HIS A 4 -2.21 -5.24 15.72
N PRO A 5 -2.12 -5.93 16.87
CA PRO A 5 -0.84 -6.20 17.52
C PRO A 5 0.07 -7.01 16.60
N ILE A 6 1.38 -6.89 16.84
CA ILE A 6 2.39 -7.54 16.00
C ILE A 6 2.23 -9.05 15.99
N GLU A 7 1.89 -9.63 17.15
CA GLU A 7 1.64 -11.06 17.36
C GLU A 7 0.54 -11.59 16.43
N LEU A 8 -0.58 -10.88 16.35
CA LEU A 8 -1.72 -11.26 15.53
C LEU A 8 -1.36 -11.26 14.04
N ARG A 9 -0.53 -10.31 13.60
CA ARG A 9 -0.06 -10.27 12.21
C ARG A 9 0.94 -11.40 11.93
N ILE A 10 1.82 -11.73 12.87
CA ILE A 10 2.73 -12.88 12.77
C ILE A 10 1.91 -14.17 12.63
N GLN A 11 0.87 -14.33 13.46
CA GLN A 11 0.00 -15.50 13.42
C GLN A 11 -0.75 -15.62 12.10
N VAL A 12 -1.29 -14.51 11.57
CA VAL A 12 -1.92 -14.47 10.24
C VAL A 12 -0.94 -14.92 9.14
N LEU A 13 0.30 -14.40 9.15
CA LEU A 13 1.30 -14.76 8.15
C LEU A 13 1.75 -16.22 8.28
N GLY A 14 1.93 -16.71 9.51
CA GLY A 14 2.24 -18.11 9.77
C GLY A 14 1.15 -19.04 9.24
N LEU A 15 -0.11 -18.79 9.61
CA LEU A 15 -1.26 -19.60 9.15
C LEU A 15 -1.40 -19.55 7.61
N SER A 16 -1.18 -18.38 7.01
CA SER A 16 -1.19 -18.24 5.54
C SER A 16 -0.04 -19.02 4.90
N ALA A 17 1.14 -19.09 5.52
CA ALA A 17 2.28 -19.85 5.02
C ALA A 17 2.03 -21.36 5.07
N PHE A 18 1.25 -21.84 6.04
CA PHE A 18 0.80 -23.23 6.14
C PHE A 18 -0.39 -23.56 5.22
N GLY A 19 -0.82 -22.64 4.36
CA GLY A 19 -1.89 -22.87 3.38
C GLY A 19 -3.30 -22.79 3.94
N VAL A 20 -3.49 -22.18 5.13
CA VAL A 20 -4.83 -21.99 5.70
C VAL A 20 -5.57 -20.88 4.93
N ASP A 21 -6.83 -21.13 4.60
CA ASP A 21 -7.68 -20.17 3.90
C ASP A 21 -7.87 -18.87 4.70
N SER A 22 -7.81 -17.73 4.01
CA SER A 22 -7.99 -16.41 4.66
C SER A 22 -9.35 -16.26 5.36
N LYS A 23 -10.38 -16.98 4.92
CA LYS A 23 -11.70 -17.01 5.58
C LYS A 23 -11.64 -17.77 6.92
N ALA A 24 -10.92 -18.89 6.97
CA ALA A 24 -10.73 -19.66 8.20
C ALA A 24 -9.86 -18.89 9.21
N ILE A 25 -8.81 -18.22 8.74
CA ILE A 25 -7.97 -17.34 9.58
C ILE A 25 -8.80 -16.19 10.16
N ALA A 26 -9.64 -15.55 9.35
CA ALA A 26 -10.52 -14.47 9.78
C ALA A 26 -11.50 -14.93 10.86
N ALA A 27 -12.13 -16.10 10.68
CA ALA A 27 -13.06 -16.68 11.66
C ALA A 27 -12.36 -17.10 12.96
N GLY A 28 -11.14 -17.67 12.87
CA GLY A 28 -10.41 -18.15 14.04
C GLY A 28 -9.80 -17.04 14.91
N LEU A 29 -9.45 -15.91 14.32
CA LEU A 29 -8.84 -14.78 15.02
C LEU A 29 -9.81 -13.62 15.31
N ASP A 30 -11.07 -13.76 14.88
CA ASP A 30 -12.12 -12.73 14.97
C ASP A 30 -11.69 -11.39 14.32
N ILE A 31 -11.19 -11.47 13.09
CA ILE A 31 -10.72 -10.31 12.33
C ILE A 31 -11.42 -10.25 10.98
N PRO A 32 -11.79 -9.06 10.46
CA PRO A 32 -12.30 -8.95 9.10
C PRO A 32 -11.32 -9.53 8.06
N VAL A 33 -11.86 -10.30 7.11
CA VAL A 33 -11.10 -10.91 5.99
C VAL A 33 -10.27 -9.88 5.23
N ARG A 34 -10.78 -8.65 5.07
CA ARG A 34 -10.06 -7.55 4.43
C ARG A 34 -8.76 -7.18 5.17
N SER A 35 -8.73 -7.28 6.49
CA SER A 35 -7.51 -7.05 7.27
C SER A 35 -6.51 -8.18 7.07
N VAL A 36 -6.96 -9.44 7.07
CA VAL A 36 -6.11 -10.61 6.78
C VAL A 36 -5.42 -10.45 5.42
N GLN A 37 -6.19 -10.18 4.37
CA GLN A 37 -5.67 -9.96 3.02
C GLN A 37 -4.67 -8.80 2.96
N ARG A 38 -4.96 -7.68 3.65
CA ARG A 38 -4.08 -6.51 3.67
C ARG A 38 -2.78 -6.75 4.46
N ILE A 39 -2.80 -7.63 5.47
CA ILE A 39 -1.59 -8.06 6.19
C ILE A 39 -0.71 -8.90 5.25
N ILE A 40 -1.30 -9.89 4.59
CA ILE A 40 -0.60 -10.76 3.64
C ILE A 40 0.01 -9.94 2.49
N HIS A 41 -0.76 -9.02 1.91
CA HIS A 41 -0.30 -8.17 0.81
C HIS A 41 0.93 -7.34 1.21
N ARG A 42 0.87 -6.66 2.37
CA ARG A 42 2.02 -5.86 2.85
C ARG A 42 3.24 -6.70 3.19
N ALA A 43 3.05 -7.91 3.70
CA ALA A 43 4.18 -8.80 3.94
C ALA A 43 4.85 -9.21 2.61
N LYS A 44 4.05 -9.51 1.57
CA LYS A 44 4.56 -9.82 0.23
C LYS A 44 5.29 -8.64 -0.40
N GLU A 45 4.76 -7.41 -0.28
CA GLU A 45 5.45 -6.18 -0.73
C GLU A 45 6.83 -6.01 -0.08
N ARG A 46 7.01 -6.55 1.13
CA ARG A 46 8.28 -6.51 1.88
C ARG A 46 9.17 -7.73 1.64
N GLY A 47 8.80 -8.63 0.72
CA GLY A 47 9.58 -9.81 0.37
C GLY A 47 9.33 -11.04 1.24
N PHE A 48 8.19 -11.12 1.93
CA PHE A 48 7.78 -12.37 2.59
C PHE A 48 7.31 -13.39 1.54
N ASP A 49 8.09 -14.45 1.37
CA ASP A 49 7.76 -15.55 0.47
C ASP A 49 7.66 -16.90 1.22
N PRO A 50 6.43 -17.38 1.49
CA PRO A 50 6.22 -18.59 2.31
C PRO A 50 6.68 -19.88 1.61
N ALA A 51 6.83 -19.87 0.28
CA ALA A 51 7.30 -21.02 -0.50
C ALA A 51 8.81 -21.28 -0.34
N THR A 52 9.61 -20.22 -0.15
CA THR A 52 11.07 -20.32 -0.02
C THR A 52 11.50 -20.35 1.43
N ASN A 53 10.87 -19.53 2.28
CA ASN A 53 11.16 -19.51 3.71
C ASN A 53 9.90 -19.12 4.52
N PRO A 54 9.29 -20.07 5.27
CA PRO A 54 8.08 -19.77 6.04
C PRO A 54 8.35 -18.94 7.30
N ARG A 55 9.61 -18.63 7.63
CA ARG A 55 9.97 -17.88 8.83
C ARG A 55 9.57 -16.41 8.70
N VAL A 56 8.63 -15.99 9.54
CA VAL A 56 8.22 -14.59 9.65
C VAL A 56 9.28 -13.79 10.42
N LYS A 57 9.92 -12.82 9.76
CA LYS A 57 10.81 -11.84 10.39
C LYS A 57 10.04 -10.59 10.80
N MET A 58 10.54 -9.87 11.81
CA MET A 58 9.90 -8.64 12.33
C MET A 58 9.80 -7.53 11.27
N GLU A 59 10.74 -7.48 10.34
CA GLU A 59 10.79 -6.53 9.22
C GLU A 59 9.54 -6.60 8.33
N TYR A 60 8.98 -7.79 8.14
CA TYR A 60 7.78 -7.97 7.31
C TYR A 60 6.51 -7.49 8.01
N VAL A 61 6.53 -7.36 9.33
CA VAL A 61 5.33 -7.15 10.16
C VAL A 61 5.24 -5.74 10.76
N ALA A 62 6.38 -5.09 10.99
CA ALA A 62 6.48 -3.76 11.58
C ALA A 62 5.62 -2.73 10.83
N ASP A 63 4.89 -1.86 11.51
CA ASP A 63 4.19 -0.77 10.81
C ASP A 63 5.21 0.17 10.15
N ALA A 64 4.89 0.65 8.95
CA ALA A 64 5.64 1.77 8.40
C ALA A 64 5.52 2.97 9.34
N GLU A 65 6.61 3.72 9.48
CA GLU A 65 6.58 4.97 10.23
C GLU A 65 5.43 5.82 9.71
N ARG A 66 4.47 6.15 10.58
CA ARG A 66 3.36 7.01 10.19
C ARG A 66 3.96 8.38 9.93
N SER A 67 4.16 8.71 8.66
CA SER A 67 4.37 10.09 8.20
C SER A 67 3.09 10.87 8.47
N GLY A 68 2.90 11.22 9.74
CA GLY A 68 1.88 12.17 10.17
C GLY A 68 2.33 13.57 9.80
N ARG A 69 1.36 14.51 9.76
CA ARG A 69 1.66 15.95 9.68
C ARG A 69 2.73 16.29 10.72
N PRO A 70 3.89 16.86 10.35
CA PRO A 70 4.90 17.25 11.32
C PRO A 70 4.25 18.15 12.36
N LYS A 71 4.29 17.74 13.64
CA LYS A 71 3.85 18.60 14.73
C LYS A 71 4.86 19.73 14.84
N LYS A 72 4.38 20.97 14.66
CA LYS A 72 5.14 22.19 14.93
C LYS A 72 5.48 22.21 16.42
N GLY A 73 6.63 21.66 16.83
CA GLY A 73 7.05 21.72 18.24
C GLY A 73 7.99 20.67 18.82
N SER A 74 8.69 19.80 18.07
CA SER A 74 9.80 19.02 18.65
C SER A 74 11.12 19.35 17.95
N LYS A 75 11.87 20.27 18.57
CA LYS A 75 13.28 20.51 18.28
C LYS A 75 14.06 19.28 18.73
N VAL A 76 14.58 18.50 17.78
CA VAL A 76 15.79 17.71 18.01
C VAL A 76 16.72 17.99 16.84
N MET A 77 17.92 18.43 17.20
CA MET A 77 18.91 19.07 16.36
C MET A 77 19.61 18.06 15.44
N ALA A 78 20.20 18.62 14.39
CA ALA A 78 20.89 18.03 13.28
C ALA A 78 21.99 17.01 13.62
N ALA A 79 22.20 16.08 12.69
CA ALA A 79 23.52 15.93 12.08
C ALA A 79 23.34 15.56 10.60
N GLU A 80 24.09 16.29 9.80
CA GLU A 80 24.04 16.50 8.36
C GLU A 80 24.92 15.47 7.63
N SER A 81 24.61 15.19 6.36
CA SER A 81 25.63 15.01 5.31
C SER A 81 24.97 15.12 3.93
N GLN A 82 25.26 16.24 3.26
CA GLN A 82 24.96 16.51 1.86
C GLN A 82 25.78 15.64 0.91
N ALA A 83 25.19 15.33 -0.25
CA ALA A 83 25.75 15.47 -1.61
C ALA A 83 24.71 14.86 -2.57
N GLY A 84 24.21 15.45 -3.64
CA GLY A 84 24.59 16.62 -4.42
C GLY A 84 24.35 16.27 -5.89
N SER A 85 23.50 17.06 -6.56
CA SER A 85 23.57 17.39 -8.00
C SER A 85 23.11 16.26 -8.99
N THR A 86 22.43 16.44 -10.13
CA THR A 86 22.18 17.57 -11.06
C THR A 86 20.96 17.28 -11.98
N SER A 87 20.25 18.36 -12.34
CA SER A 87 19.78 18.77 -13.70
C SER A 87 18.87 17.90 -14.59
N GLY A 88 17.87 18.57 -15.18
CA GLY A 88 17.15 18.18 -16.41
C GLY A 88 15.76 18.81 -16.47
N SER A 89 15.66 20.14 -16.57
CA SER A 89 15.39 20.88 -17.83
C SER A 89 13.93 20.80 -18.27
N GLY A 90 13.24 21.95 -18.22
CA GLY A 90 11.86 22.11 -18.67
C GLY A 90 11.72 22.46 -20.15
N SER A 91 10.50 22.27 -20.66
CA SER A 91 9.80 23.00 -21.74
C SER A 91 8.43 22.30 -21.86
N ALA A 92 7.28 22.94 -21.66
CA ALA A 92 6.61 23.92 -22.55
C ALA A 92 6.48 23.35 -23.97
N VAL A 93 5.38 23.37 -24.72
CA VAL A 93 3.96 23.79 -24.72
C VAL A 93 3.46 23.26 -26.08
N GLU A 94 2.16 22.97 -26.28
CA GLU A 94 1.40 22.92 -27.56
C GLU A 94 -0.02 22.47 -27.10
N ALA A 95 -1.14 23.22 -27.10
CA ALA A 95 -1.82 24.03 -28.13
C ALA A 95 -2.02 23.17 -29.42
N GLU A 96 -3.18 22.93 -30.03
CA GLU A 96 -4.41 23.71 -30.24
C GLU A 96 -5.59 22.78 -30.69
N SER A 97 -6.84 23.27 -30.51
CA SER A 97 -8.07 23.21 -31.36
C SER A 97 -8.49 21.90 -32.11
N GLU A 98 -9.77 21.52 -32.29
CA GLU A 98 -10.99 22.20 -32.79
C GLU A 98 -12.24 21.40 -32.30
N ALA A 99 -13.29 22.02 -31.74
CA ALA A 99 -14.47 22.56 -32.42
C ALA A 99 -15.31 21.54 -33.23
N GLY A 100 -16.60 21.39 -32.90
CA GLY A 100 -17.54 20.62 -33.73
C GLY A 100 -18.88 20.26 -33.07
N ASP A 101 -19.77 21.24 -32.99
CA ASP A 101 -21.21 21.14 -32.72
C ASP A 101 -21.90 20.22 -33.75
N GLY A 102 -22.89 19.39 -33.37
CA GLY A 102 -23.48 18.43 -34.33
C GLY A 102 -24.64 17.57 -33.83
N LYS A 103 -25.73 18.23 -33.47
CA LYS A 103 -27.08 17.69 -33.24
C LYS A 103 -27.60 16.84 -34.43
N SER A 104 -27.97 15.56 -34.20
CA SER A 104 -29.13 14.91 -34.85
C SER A 104 -29.32 13.45 -34.43
N MET A 105 -30.56 13.12 -34.02
CA MET A 105 -31.12 11.77 -33.95
C MET A 105 -31.16 11.10 -35.34
N PRO A 106 -31.31 9.76 -35.38
CA PRO A 106 -32.51 9.27 -36.05
C PRO A 106 -33.24 8.12 -35.34
N GLU A 107 -34.53 8.17 -35.59
CA GLU A 107 -35.64 7.27 -35.26
C GLU A 107 -35.69 6.08 -36.25
N ALA A 108 -36.02 4.88 -35.77
CA ALA A 108 -36.67 3.84 -36.58
C ALA A 108 -37.24 2.73 -35.67
N GLN A 109 -38.53 2.86 -35.34
CA GLN A 109 -39.41 1.71 -35.11
C GLN A 109 -40.32 1.62 -36.34
N ALA A 110 -40.37 0.43 -36.95
CA ALA A 110 -41.46 -0.03 -37.79
C ALA A 110 -41.52 -1.55 -37.67
#